data_AF-A0A7X8ZIW7-F1
#
_entry.id   AF-A0A7X8ZIW7-F1
#
_cell.length_a   1.000
_cell.length_b   1.000
_cell.length_c   1.000
_cell.angle_alpha   90.00
_cell.angle_beta   90.00
_cell.angle_gamma   90.00
#
_symmetry.space_group_name_H-M   'P 1'
#
loop_
_entity.id
_entity.type
_entity.pdbx_description
1 polymer ?
#
loop_
_entity_poly.entity_id
_entity_poly.type
_entity_poly.pdbx_seq_one_letter_code
_entity_poly.pdbx_strand_id
1 'polypeptide(L)'
;MTRLSLAFLALSVSIVFAADVNLLKNADFEHSAAGFVTQKYWAGEVEHLTGPGLGRSSSGALQLRTTKKGKDHFGRIMVQVSIPAVSFRKFRFSVWGKGQGKLHLGAIKYIPAVEGKPHYAYDLQENPADLSEEWQQFSYLLDFSRERINKIAPIIELRGESALALLDDAVLEPVVDPGATLSFSHPHQILPLGSNVPELYCRYSQGNTVLFLEARFNQELVKQLELPVSADGTAMIPAEICQPPAAGRLELTASAGGLSSKLFLQFVPTQEFSASAALSRQVVLPKATHILYLGDSLSDYDRGFNYPDKVNFWLNNSNPGKASFHNAGVGGDYITRVYARLTGGKTHRPEMYAEIFAAAADYIFIFLGQNDTKASSARNFTIPLVTPETQEQLYRNTIAILREKSPARLVLISAASTMADLCRQNTEKRVASGKVANMFGIPQHIEAYNAILQKLAQELDLDYIDIYTPMQKHPDKGSLFSPADGVHLSEAGHAFVAEHILKYLSGRKGTPQ
;
A
#
# COMPACT_ATOMS: atom_id res chain seq x y z
N MET A 1 -30.18 10.14 -37.37
CA MET A 1 -30.07 11.10 -36.24
C MET A 1 -29.08 10.53 -35.24
N THR A 2 -27.83 10.96 -35.37
CA THR A 2 -26.67 10.51 -34.59
C THR A 2 -26.69 11.17 -33.21
N ARG A 3 -26.91 10.38 -32.16
CA ARG A 3 -26.70 10.81 -30.77
C ARG A 3 -25.19 10.72 -30.48
N LEU A 4 -24.51 11.86 -30.50
CA LEU A 4 -23.23 12.01 -29.81
C LEU A 4 -23.50 11.91 -28.30
N SER A 5 -23.12 10.80 -27.70
CA SER A 5 -22.99 10.68 -26.25
C SER A 5 -21.65 11.31 -25.86
N LEU A 6 -21.68 12.54 -25.33
CA LEU A 6 -20.56 13.08 -24.57
C LEU A 6 -20.44 12.25 -23.27
N ALA A 7 -19.59 11.23 -23.29
CA ALA A 7 -19.11 10.62 -22.07
C ALA A 7 -18.15 11.61 -21.41
N PHE A 8 -18.57 12.27 -20.34
CA PHE A 8 -17.66 12.92 -19.41
C PHE A 8 -16.80 11.82 -18.78
N LEU A 9 -15.64 11.56 -19.37
CA LEU A 9 -14.60 10.74 -18.77
C LEU A 9 -14.10 11.52 -17.55
N ALA A 10 -14.59 11.16 -16.36
CA ALA A 10 -13.87 11.48 -15.14
C ALA A 10 -12.57 10.66 -15.19
N LEU A 11 -11.54 11.20 -15.84
CA LEU A 11 -10.19 10.69 -15.69
C LEU A 11 -9.87 10.85 -14.20
N SER A 12 -9.93 9.75 -13.46
CA SER A 12 -9.16 9.60 -12.24
C SER A 12 -7.70 9.62 -12.68
N VAL A 13 -7.15 10.82 -12.86
CA VAL A 13 -5.70 10.99 -12.97
C VAL A 13 -5.20 10.68 -11.57
N SER A 14 -4.85 9.43 -11.33
CA SER A 14 -3.91 9.08 -10.27
C SER A 14 -2.59 9.70 -10.69
N ILE A 15 -2.43 11.01 -10.47
CA ILE A 15 -1.10 11.62 -10.46
C ILE A 15 -0.45 11.01 -9.24
N VAL A 16 0.26 9.89 -9.45
CA VAL A 16 1.29 9.48 -8.53
C VAL A 16 2.35 10.55 -8.66
N PHE A 17 2.19 11.65 -7.92
CA PHE A 17 3.34 12.42 -7.53
C PHE A 17 4.25 11.39 -6.86
N ALA A 18 5.44 11.20 -7.44
CA ALA A 18 6.51 10.51 -6.75
C ALA A 18 6.84 11.37 -5.52
N ALA A 19 6.04 11.22 -4.46
CA ALA A 19 6.50 11.54 -3.13
C ALA A 19 7.76 10.70 -2.91
N ASP A 20 8.76 11.28 -2.24
CA ASP A 20 10.04 10.68 -1.88
C ASP A 20 9.84 9.43 -0.99
N VAL A 21 9.31 8.35 -1.56
CA VAL A 21 9.10 7.09 -0.86
C VAL A 21 10.33 6.24 -1.10
N ASN A 22 11.29 6.35 -0.17
CA ASN A 22 12.38 5.40 -0.09
C ASN A 22 11.80 3.99 0.08
N LEU A 23 12.06 3.11 -0.89
CA LEU A 23 11.58 1.73 -0.90
C LEU A 23 12.32 0.83 0.09
N LEU A 24 13.39 1.33 0.71
CA LEU A 24 14.19 0.62 1.71
C LEU A 24 13.65 0.85 3.13
N LYS A 25 13.77 -0.17 4.00
CA LYS A 25 13.39 -0.09 5.42
C LYS A 25 14.64 0.08 6.28
N ASN A 26 14.56 0.95 7.31
CA ASN A 26 15.65 1.23 8.26
C ASN A 26 16.97 1.55 7.54
N ALA A 27 16.88 2.36 6.49
CA ALA A 27 18.00 2.62 5.60
C ALA A 27 18.95 3.73 6.11
N ASP A 28 18.56 4.37 7.22
CA ASP A 28 19.34 5.27 8.08
C ASP A 28 20.10 4.51 9.19
N PHE A 29 19.90 3.19 9.29
CA PHE A 29 20.55 2.31 10.26
C PHE A 29 20.42 2.71 11.73
N GLU A 30 19.46 3.57 12.11
CA GLU A 30 19.35 4.07 13.49
C GLU A 30 19.04 2.92 14.47
N HIS A 31 18.19 1.99 14.03
CA HIS A 31 17.68 0.91 14.88
C HIS A 31 18.03 -0.49 14.39
N SER A 32 18.34 -0.67 13.10
CA SER A 32 18.59 -2.00 12.54
C SER A 32 19.24 -1.94 11.15
N ALA A 33 20.09 -2.93 10.85
CA ALA A 33 20.60 -3.19 9.51
C ALA A 33 20.06 -4.52 8.90
N ALA A 34 18.97 -5.09 9.43
CA ALA A 34 18.52 -6.44 9.06
C ALA A 34 18.20 -6.64 7.56
N GLY A 35 17.93 -5.55 6.82
CA GLY A 35 17.71 -5.59 5.37
C GLY A 35 19.00 -5.60 4.54
N PHE A 36 20.18 -5.49 5.14
CA PHE A 36 21.46 -5.31 4.48
C PHE A 36 22.37 -6.47 4.86
N VAL A 37 22.49 -7.46 3.97
CA VAL A 37 23.08 -8.76 4.31
C VAL A 37 24.21 -9.13 3.36
N THR A 38 25.29 -9.70 3.90
CA THR A 38 26.29 -10.41 3.09
C THR A 38 25.87 -11.86 2.88
N GLN A 39 26.21 -12.44 1.73
CA GLN A 39 25.97 -13.85 1.44
C GLN A 39 27.17 -14.67 1.88
N LYS A 40 26.96 -15.91 2.36
CA LYS A 40 28.06 -16.82 2.77
C LYS A 40 29.10 -17.07 1.66
N TYR A 41 28.68 -16.96 0.41
CA TYR A 41 29.53 -17.12 -0.76
C TYR A 41 30.08 -15.80 -1.30
N TRP A 42 29.93 -14.67 -0.61
CA TRP A 42 30.63 -13.42 -0.92
C TRP A 42 31.79 -13.18 0.04
N ALA A 43 32.69 -12.29 -0.37
CA ALA A 43 33.72 -11.75 0.48
C ALA A 43 33.19 -10.54 1.25
N GLY A 44 33.94 -10.14 2.27
CA GLY A 44 33.69 -9.00 3.12
C GLY A 44 32.95 -9.31 4.42
N GLU A 45 33.11 -8.40 5.36
CA GLU A 45 32.49 -8.41 6.67
C GLU A 45 31.60 -7.18 6.82
N VAL A 46 30.42 -7.38 7.42
CA VAL A 46 29.42 -6.33 7.60
C VAL A 46 29.09 -6.24 9.08
N GLU A 47 29.18 -5.05 9.64
CA GLU A 47 28.88 -4.78 11.04
C GLU A 47 27.92 -3.58 11.15
N HIS A 48 26.85 -3.74 11.93
CA HIS A 48 25.97 -2.63 12.29
C HIS A 48 26.53 -1.94 13.52
N LEU A 49 26.91 -0.67 13.37
CA LEU A 49 27.48 0.14 14.43
C LEU A 49 26.44 1.13 14.94
N THR A 50 26.44 1.37 16.25
CA THR A 50 25.57 2.36 16.90
C THR A 50 26.38 3.20 17.88
N GLY A 51 26.10 4.49 17.94
CA GLY A 51 26.76 5.44 18.83
C GLY A 51 26.58 6.90 18.39
N PRO A 52 26.75 7.86 19.32
CA PRO A 52 26.71 9.28 18.98
C PRO A 52 27.75 9.65 17.92
N GLY A 53 27.33 10.35 16.87
CA GLY A 53 28.23 10.85 15.81
C GLY A 53 28.78 9.79 14.85
N LEU A 54 28.26 8.57 14.92
CA LEU A 54 28.72 7.46 14.09
C LEU A 54 28.07 7.47 12.70
N GLY A 55 26.75 7.67 12.65
CA GLY A 55 26.02 7.90 11.42
C GLY A 55 26.19 9.34 10.91
N ARG A 56 25.81 9.56 9.66
CA ARG A 56 25.73 10.89 9.05
C ARG A 56 24.51 11.64 9.57
N SER A 57 23.34 11.02 9.50
CA SER A 57 22.06 11.64 9.88
C SER A 57 21.48 11.03 11.17
N SER A 58 21.92 9.81 11.50
CA SER A 58 21.39 9.02 12.62
C SER A 58 22.49 8.63 13.62
N SER A 59 22.11 7.93 14.69
CA SER A 59 23.07 7.33 15.62
C SER A 59 23.64 5.98 15.16
N GLY A 60 23.39 5.55 13.93
CA GLY A 60 23.85 4.27 13.40
C GLY A 60 24.49 4.35 12.03
N ALA A 61 25.34 3.39 11.69
CA ALA A 61 25.87 3.23 10.34
C ALA A 61 26.19 1.75 10.09
N LEU A 62 26.32 1.39 8.82
CA LEU A 62 26.78 0.08 8.41
C LEU A 62 28.25 0.13 8.01
N GLN A 63 29.09 -0.68 8.66
CA GLN A 63 30.48 -0.84 8.28
C GLN A 63 30.64 -2.02 7.33
N LEU A 64 31.30 -1.80 6.20
CA LEU A 64 31.69 -2.83 5.24
C LEU A 64 33.22 -2.88 5.14
N ARG A 65 33.79 -4.06 5.39
CA ARG A 65 35.22 -4.33 5.21
C ARG A 65 35.43 -5.33 4.08
N THR A 66 36.45 -5.11 3.26
CA THR A 66 36.82 -6.09 2.23
C THR A 66 37.57 -7.27 2.85
N THR A 67 37.34 -8.48 2.34
CA THR A 67 38.21 -9.64 2.63
C THR A 67 38.70 -10.25 1.32
N LYS A 68 39.77 -11.05 1.41
CA LYS A 68 40.36 -11.71 0.24
C LYS A 68 39.49 -12.89 -0.19
N LYS A 69 39.19 -12.97 -1.48
CA LYS A 69 38.57 -14.15 -2.09
C LYS A 69 39.16 -14.43 -3.47
N GLY A 70 39.87 -15.55 -3.57
CA GLY A 70 40.69 -15.84 -4.75
C GLY A 70 41.80 -14.80 -4.89
N LYS A 71 41.82 -14.09 -6.03
CA LYS A 71 42.80 -13.02 -6.31
C LYS A 71 42.30 -11.63 -5.94
N ASP A 72 41.02 -11.49 -5.60
CA ASP A 72 40.36 -10.21 -5.42
C ASP A 72 40.17 -9.88 -3.93
N HIS A 73 40.16 -8.57 -3.63
CA HIS A 73 39.76 -8.04 -2.33
C HIS A 73 38.49 -7.22 -2.49
N PHE A 74 37.38 -7.75 -1.97
CA PHE A 74 36.10 -7.07 -2.04
C PHE A 74 35.23 -7.39 -0.82
N GLY A 75 34.22 -6.56 -0.62
CA GLY A 75 33.14 -6.79 0.32
C GLY A 75 31.83 -6.46 -0.35
N ARG A 76 30.79 -7.28 -0.14
CA ARG A 76 29.50 -7.08 -0.83
C ARG A 76 28.31 -7.22 0.11
N ILE A 77 27.40 -6.26 0.01
CA ILE A 77 26.11 -6.25 0.69
C ILE A 77 25.01 -6.42 -0.36
N MET A 78 24.05 -7.28 -0.07
CA MET A 78 22.77 -7.37 -0.76
C MET A 78 21.71 -6.67 0.07
N VAL A 79 20.93 -5.81 -0.56
CA VAL A 79 19.80 -5.14 0.06
C VAL A 79 18.53 -5.96 -0.21
N GLN A 80 17.88 -6.41 0.85
CA GLN A 80 16.63 -7.16 0.80
C GLN A 80 15.46 -6.19 0.64
N VAL A 81 14.96 -6.12 -0.59
CA VAL A 81 13.76 -5.34 -0.92
C VAL A 81 12.81 -6.21 -1.75
N SER A 82 11.51 -5.99 -1.58
CA SER A 82 10.46 -6.57 -2.42
C SER A 82 9.80 -5.44 -3.18
N ILE A 83 10.00 -5.43 -4.49
CA ILE A 83 9.42 -4.42 -5.39
C ILE A 83 8.48 -5.16 -6.33
N PRO A 84 7.18 -4.84 -6.34
CA PRO A 84 6.26 -5.41 -7.31
C PRO A 84 6.57 -4.86 -8.70
N ALA A 85 6.46 -5.72 -9.72
CA ALA A 85 6.62 -5.40 -11.15
C ALA A 85 7.86 -4.54 -11.46
N VAL A 86 9.03 -5.17 -11.57
CA VAL A 86 10.31 -4.46 -11.79
C VAL A 86 10.60 -4.19 -13.27
N SER A 87 10.11 -5.07 -14.15
CA SER A 87 10.23 -4.91 -15.61
C SER A 87 9.79 -3.52 -16.07
N PHE A 88 10.56 -2.92 -16.98
CA PHE A 88 10.24 -1.65 -17.65
C PHE A 88 10.21 -0.43 -16.71
N ARG A 89 10.84 -0.53 -15.54
CA ARG A 89 10.96 0.55 -14.56
C ARG A 89 12.40 1.02 -14.40
N LYS A 90 12.57 2.18 -13.77
CA LYS A 90 13.86 2.77 -13.42
C LYS A 90 13.88 3.04 -11.93
N PHE A 91 15.05 2.86 -11.32
CA PHE A 91 15.24 3.16 -9.91
C PHE A 91 16.57 3.90 -9.72
N ARG A 92 16.57 4.91 -8.86
CA ARG A 92 17.81 5.50 -8.37
C ARG A 92 18.15 4.80 -7.06
N PHE A 93 19.30 4.14 -7.04
CA PHE A 93 19.87 3.62 -5.80
C PHE A 93 20.99 4.56 -5.36
N SER A 94 20.92 5.06 -4.15
CA SER A 94 21.97 5.91 -3.57
C SER A 94 22.27 5.52 -2.12
N VAL A 95 23.46 5.89 -1.66
CA VAL A 95 23.92 5.70 -0.29
C VAL A 95 24.96 6.76 0.03
N TRP A 96 25.00 7.21 1.27
CA TRP A 96 26.09 8.02 1.76
C TRP A 96 27.21 7.12 2.24
N GLY A 97 28.45 7.42 1.87
CA GLY A 97 29.61 6.63 2.24
C GLY A 97 30.82 7.49 2.59
N LYS A 98 31.67 6.97 3.47
CA LYS A 98 33.04 7.46 3.71
C LYS A 98 33.99 6.31 4.03
N GLY A 99 35.28 6.50 3.83
CA GLY A 99 36.34 5.53 4.14
C GLY A 99 37.40 5.45 3.05
N GLN A 100 37.90 4.24 2.80
CA GLN A 100 38.95 3.96 1.83
C GLN A 100 38.53 2.83 0.89
N GLY A 101 38.87 2.97 -0.39
CA GLY A 101 38.62 1.99 -1.42
C GLY A 101 37.66 2.51 -2.48
N LYS A 102 37.13 1.58 -3.29
CA LYS A 102 36.28 1.88 -4.44
C LYS A 102 34.89 1.32 -4.21
N LEU A 103 33.89 2.20 -4.15
CA LEU A 103 32.50 1.85 -3.95
C LEU A 103 31.78 1.69 -5.29
N HIS A 104 31.11 0.56 -5.46
CA HIS A 104 30.22 0.26 -6.58
C HIS A 104 28.79 0.12 -6.06
N LEU A 105 27.84 0.72 -6.78
CA LEU A 105 26.41 0.46 -6.60
C LEU A 105 25.89 -0.37 -7.78
N GLY A 106 24.82 -1.12 -7.55
CA GLY A 106 24.21 -1.94 -8.61
C GLY A 106 23.05 -2.78 -8.11
N ALA A 107 22.74 -3.84 -8.85
CA ALA A 107 21.75 -4.83 -8.47
C ALA A 107 22.06 -6.23 -9.06
N ILE A 108 21.58 -7.27 -8.40
CA ILE A 108 21.25 -8.54 -9.07
C ILE A 108 19.89 -8.38 -9.73
N LYS A 109 19.83 -8.65 -11.03
CA LYS A 109 18.60 -8.77 -11.81
C LYS A 109 18.25 -10.25 -11.90
N TYR A 110 17.10 -10.65 -11.36
CA TYR A 110 16.56 -11.99 -11.53
C TYR A 110 15.69 -12.01 -12.78
N ILE A 111 16.10 -12.77 -13.78
CA ILE A 111 15.50 -12.79 -15.11
C ILE A 111 14.69 -14.08 -15.34
N PRO A 112 13.74 -14.09 -16.29
CA PRO A 112 13.02 -15.31 -16.66
C PRO A 112 13.96 -16.47 -16.99
N ALA A 113 13.51 -17.70 -16.69
CA ALA A 113 14.33 -18.86 -16.90
C ALA A 113 14.60 -19.12 -18.39
N VAL A 114 15.87 -19.27 -18.73
CA VAL A 114 16.32 -19.70 -20.06
C VAL A 114 17.16 -20.94 -19.86
N GLU A 115 16.84 -22.01 -20.57
CA GLU A 115 17.54 -23.29 -20.46
C GLU A 115 19.06 -23.11 -20.64
N GLY A 116 19.84 -23.73 -19.75
CA GLY A 116 21.30 -23.66 -19.77
C GLY A 116 21.92 -22.32 -19.35
N LYS A 117 21.13 -21.32 -18.93
CA LYS A 117 21.64 -20.01 -18.46
C LYS A 117 21.28 -19.73 -17.01
N PRO A 118 22.15 -19.04 -16.25
CA PRO A 118 21.80 -18.56 -14.92
C PRO A 118 20.54 -17.68 -14.94
N HIS A 119 19.67 -17.85 -13.96
CA HIS A 119 18.44 -17.06 -13.79
C HIS A 119 18.67 -15.68 -13.18
N TYR A 120 19.90 -15.17 -13.28
CA TYR A 120 20.28 -13.87 -12.74
C TYR A 120 21.45 -13.27 -13.52
N ALA A 121 21.55 -11.95 -13.48
CA ALA A 121 22.67 -11.17 -13.99
C ALA A 121 23.03 -10.05 -13.00
N TYR A 122 24.29 -9.63 -12.99
CA TYR A 122 24.71 -8.45 -12.25
C TYR A 122 24.64 -7.23 -13.15
N ASP A 123 24.03 -6.17 -12.64
CA ASP A 123 24.12 -4.82 -13.18
C ASP A 123 24.88 -3.98 -12.15
N LEU A 124 26.20 -3.92 -12.31
CA LEU A 124 27.10 -3.17 -11.43
C LEU A 124 27.59 -1.94 -12.18
N GLN A 125 27.62 -0.82 -11.49
CA GLN A 125 28.23 0.42 -11.97
C GLN A 125 29.64 0.15 -12.50
N GLU A 126 29.85 0.49 -13.78
CA GLU A 126 31.12 0.25 -14.48
C GLU A 126 32.29 1.00 -13.83
N ASN A 127 32.07 2.27 -13.51
CA ASN A 127 33.07 3.15 -12.93
C ASN A 127 32.80 3.36 -11.44
N PRO A 128 33.52 2.67 -10.53
CA PRO A 128 33.37 2.90 -9.11
C PRO A 128 33.84 4.28 -8.69
N ALA A 129 33.28 4.78 -7.60
CA ALA A 129 33.72 6.02 -6.99
C ALA A 129 34.74 5.74 -5.87
N ASP A 130 35.79 6.57 -5.81
CA ASP A 130 36.73 6.53 -4.70
C ASP A 130 36.06 7.10 -3.44
N LEU A 131 36.23 6.39 -2.31
CA LEU A 131 35.83 6.89 -1.01
C LEU A 131 36.86 7.90 -0.48
N SER A 132 36.37 8.86 0.30
CA SER A 132 37.19 9.79 1.08
C SER A 132 36.85 9.72 2.57
N GLU A 133 37.60 10.43 3.40
CA GLU A 133 37.31 10.54 4.84
C GLU A 133 36.01 11.30 5.15
N GLU A 134 35.49 12.06 4.18
CA GLU A 134 34.25 12.82 4.29
C GLU A 134 33.04 12.03 3.78
N TRP A 135 31.88 12.33 4.34
CA TRP A 135 30.62 11.76 3.85
C TRP A 135 30.30 12.27 2.44
N GLN A 136 30.17 11.35 1.50
CA GLN A 136 29.82 11.63 0.11
C GLN A 136 28.60 10.81 -0.31
N GLN A 137 27.72 11.40 -1.13
CA GLN A 137 26.61 10.65 -1.71
C GLN A 137 27.07 9.95 -2.98
N PHE A 138 26.81 8.65 -3.06
CA PHE A 138 26.99 7.84 -4.25
C PHE A 138 25.63 7.47 -4.80
N SER A 139 25.44 7.55 -6.12
CA SER A 139 24.16 7.28 -6.76
C SER A 139 24.38 6.54 -8.09
N TYR A 140 23.51 5.57 -8.36
CA TYR A 140 23.47 4.81 -9.60
C TYR A 140 22.03 4.66 -10.09
N LEU A 141 21.84 4.84 -11.40
CA LEU A 141 20.55 4.65 -12.05
C LEU A 141 20.46 3.20 -12.54
N LEU A 142 19.55 2.45 -11.95
CA LEU A 142 19.14 1.12 -12.38
C LEU A 142 18.05 1.27 -13.43
N ASP A 143 18.39 1.15 -14.71
CA ASP A 143 17.46 1.32 -15.83
C ASP A 143 17.06 -0.03 -16.44
N PHE A 144 15.80 -0.43 -16.21
CA PHE A 144 15.23 -1.67 -16.74
C PHE A 144 14.14 -1.42 -17.77
N SER A 145 14.11 -0.23 -18.38
CA SER A 145 13.02 0.23 -19.26
C SER A 145 12.78 -0.64 -20.49
N ARG A 146 13.70 -1.56 -20.79
CA ARG A 146 13.62 -2.51 -21.92
C ARG A 146 13.96 -3.93 -21.49
N GLU A 147 13.90 -4.23 -20.21
CA GLU A 147 14.27 -5.54 -19.65
C GLU A 147 13.08 -6.20 -18.95
N ARG A 148 12.94 -7.51 -19.16
CA ARG A 148 12.03 -8.35 -18.39
C ARG A 148 12.75 -8.87 -17.16
N ILE A 149 12.34 -8.38 -16.00
CA ILE A 149 12.97 -8.67 -14.72
C ILE A 149 11.90 -9.09 -13.72
N ASN A 150 12.08 -10.27 -13.14
CA ASN A 150 11.16 -10.81 -12.13
C ASN A 150 11.35 -10.11 -10.79
N LYS A 151 12.60 -9.81 -10.43
CA LYS A 151 12.98 -9.21 -9.15
C LYS A 151 14.35 -8.56 -9.27
N ILE A 152 14.61 -7.57 -8.42
CA ILE A 152 15.97 -7.08 -8.18
C ILE A 152 16.39 -7.25 -6.71
N ALA A 153 17.69 -7.32 -6.48
CA ALA A 153 18.31 -7.12 -5.19
C ALA A 153 19.43 -6.09 -5.34
N PRO A 154 19.26 -4.85 -4.87
CA PRO A 154 20.32 -3.84 -4.91
C PRO A 154 21.58 -4.33 -4.20
N ILE A 155 22.73 -3.89 -4.69
CA ILE A 155 24.04 -4.29 -4.19
C ILE A 155 24.89 -3.05 -3.92
N ILE A 156 25.60 -3.11 -2.80
CA ILE A 156 26.75 -2.24 -2.53
C ILE A 156 27.99 -3.14 -2.52
N GLU A 157 28.99 -2.81 -3.31
CA GLU A 157 30.27 -3.51 -3.33
C GLU A 157 31.42 -2.55 -3.08
N LEU A 158 32.29 -2.91 -2.14
CA LEU A 158 33.53 -2.22 -1.85
C LEU A 158 34.69 -3.04 -2.41
N ARG A 159 35.63 -2.40 -3.08
CA ARG A 159 36.87 -3.02 -3.60
C ARG A 159 38.11 -2.30 -3.10
N GLY A 160 39.20 -3.06 -2.98
CA GLY A 160 40.50 -2.57 -2.55
C GLY A 160 41.07 -3.44 -1.45
N GLU A 161 42.39 -3.55 -1.36
CA GLU A 161 43.05 -4.26 -0.27
C GLU A 161 42.87 -3.48 1.03
N SER A 162 42.42 -4.16 2.08
CA SER A 162 42.11 -3.55 3.40
C SER A 162 41.13 -2.37 3.34
N ALA A 163 40.30 -2.30 2.30
CA ALA A 163 39.32 -1.23 2.14
C ALA A 163 38.19 -1.35 3.19
N LEU A 164 37.71 -0.18 3.60
CA LEU A 164 36.67 -0.01 4.62
C LEU A 164 35.74 1.13 4.23
N ALA A 165 34.44 0.89 4.33
CA ALA A 165 33.41 1.92 4.17
C ALA A 165 32.51 1.97 5.40
N LEU A 166 32.16 3.17 5.83
CA LEU A 166 30.97 3.44 6.63
C LEU A 166 29.87 3.93 5.69
N LEU A 167 28.68 3.37 5.83
CA LEU A 167 27.53 3.60 4.96
C LEU A 167 26.34 4.08 5.79
N ASP A 168 25.63 5.08 5.30
CA ASP A 168 24.42 5.62 5.91
C ASP A 168 23.42 6.11 4.84
N ASP A 169 22.18 6.40 5.26
CA ASP A 169 21.14 7.04 4.44
C ASP A 169 20.95 6.39 3.05
N ALA A 170 20.82 5.06 2.99
CA ALA A 170 20.57 4.38 1.74
C ALA A 170 19.17 4.71 1.20
N VAL A 171 19.05 5.00 -0.09
CA VAL A 171 17.77 5.32 -0.75
C VAL A 171 17.62 4.50 -2.00
N LEU A 172 16.46 3.84 -2.14
CA LEU A 172 16.02 3.28 -3.41
C LEU A 172 14.68 3.91 -3.76
N GLU A 173 14.64 4.67 -4.85
CA GLU A 173 13.45 5.40 -5.28
C GLU A 173 13.13 5.12 -6.75
N PRO A 174 11.85 5.09 -7.14
CA PRO A 174 11.48 5.02 -8.55
C PRO A 174 11.88 6.30 -9.27
N VAL A 175 12.42 6.17 -10.48
CA VAL A 175 12.69 7.30 -11.38
C VAL A 175 11.70 7.24 -12.53
N VAL A 176 11.05 8.36 -12.81
CA VAL A 176 10.04 8.48 -13.87
C VAL A 176 10.56 9.38 -14.97
N ASP A 177 10.27 9.02 -16.22
CA ASP A 177 10.59 9.88 -17.37
C ASP A 177 9.84 11.22 -17.28
N PRO A 178 10.50 12.37 -17.53
CA PRO A 178 9.86 13.68 -17.40
C PRO A 178 8.56 13.79 -18.21
N GLY A 179 7.46 14.19 -17.56
CA GLY A 179 6.14 14.33 -18.19
C GLY A 179 5.46 13.00 -18.56
N ALA A 180 6.05 11.86 -18.19
CA ALA A 180 5.42 10.57 -18.38
C ALA A 180 4.22 10.41 -17.43
N THR A 181 3.10 9.91 -17.95
CA THR A 181 1.92 9.53 -17.17
C THR A 181 1.42 8.19 -17.65
N LEU A 182 0.97 7.33 -16.73
CA LEU A 182 0.50 5.99 -17.03
C LEU A 182 -0.77 5.69 -16.23
N SER A 183 -1.86 5.32 -16.91
CA SER A 183 -3.13 5.01 -16.24
C SER A 183 -3.96 4.00 -17.03
N PHE A 184 -4.74 3.16 -16.34
CA PHE A 184 -5.76 2.33 -16.98
C PHE A 184 -7.02 3.14 -17.32
N SER A 185 -7.80 2.64 -18.29
CA SER A 185 -9.04 3.26 -18.75
C SER A 185 -10.18 3.22 -17.75
N HIS A 186 -10.11 2.32 -16.77
CA HIS A 186 -11.13 2.11 -15.74
C HIS A 186 -10.47 2.04 -14.36
N PRO A 187 -11.19 2.44 -13.29
CA PRO A 187 -10.83 2.10 -11.92
C PRO A 187 -11.19 0.62 -11.62
N HIS A 188 -11.15 0.22 -10.35
CA HIS A 188 -11.62 -1.09 -9.89
C HIS A 188 -12.95 -1.51 -10.53
N GLN A 189 -13.01 -2.74 -11.06
CA GLN A 189 -14.23 -3.33 -11.62
C GLN A 189 -14.62 -4.57 -10.82
N ILE A 190 -15.92 -4.74 -10.59
CA ILE A 190 -16.51 -5.99 -10.10
C ILE A 190 -17.43 -6.53 -11.19
N LEU A 191 -17.25 -7.79 -11.57
CA LEU A 191 -17.91 -8.41 -12.71
C LEU A 191 -18.51 -9.76 -12.29
N PRO A 192 -19.70 -10.14 -12.81
CA PRO A 192 -20.16 -11.52 -12.71
C PRO A 192 -19.18 -12.47 -13.41
N LEU A 193 -18.96 -13.64 -12.82
CA LEU A 193 -18.18 -14.70 -13.45
C LEU A 193 -18.80 -15.09 -14.81
N GLY A 194 -17.96 -15.18 -15.85
CA GLY A 194 -18.39 -15.51 -17.22
C GLY A 194 -19.04 -14.34 -17.98
N SER A 195 -19.10 -13.15 -17.41
CA SER A 195 -19.54 -11.95 -18.14
C SER A 195 -18.46 -11.41 -19.08
N ASN A 196 -18.88 -10.64 -20.09
CA ASN A 196 -17.94 -9.93 -20.94
C ASN A 196 -17.23 -8.85 -20.14
N VAL A 197 -15.90 -8.85 -20.19
CA VAL A 197 -15.11 -7.76 -19.64
C VAL A 197 -15.22 -6.55 -20.58
N PRO A 198 -15.42 -5.33 -20.06
CA PRO A 198 -15.36 -4.12 -20.88
C PRO A 198 -14.00 -4.01 -21.58
N GLU A 199 -13.96 -3.27 -22.69
CA GLU A 199 -12.69 -3.03 -23.37
C GLU A 199 -11.73 -2.26 -22.45
N LEU A 200 -10.57 -2.86 -22.19
CA LEU A 200 -9.54 -2.30 -21.32
C LEU A 200 -8.37 -1.80 -22.15
N TYR A 201 -7.86 -0.62 -21.79
CA TYR A 201 -6.65 -0.07 -22.37
C TYR A 201 -5.86 0.70 -21.32
N CYS A 202 -4.58 0.88 -21.59
CA CYS A 202 -3.71 1.76 -20.83
C CYS A 202 -3.42 3.02 -21.65
N ARG A 203 -3.41 4.18 -21.00
CA ARG A 203 -2.97 5.46 -21.55
C ARG A 203 -1.57 5.72 -21.04
N TYR A 204 -0.62 5.83 -21.96
CA TYR A 204 0.75 6.23 -21.68
C TYR A 204 1.07 7.48 -22.48
N SER A 205 1.59 8.54 -21.84
CA SER A 205 1.80 9.83 -22.53
C SER A 205 2.90 9.80 -23.59
N GLN A 206 3.73 8.75 -23.63
CA GLN A 206 4.72 8.54 -24.69
C GLN A 206 4.18 7.52 -25.69
N GLY A 207 3.81 7.96 -26.90
CA GLY A 207 3.36 7.08 -27.98
C GLY A 207 4.50 6.36 -28.71
N ASN A 208 4.16 5.46 -29.64
CA ASN A 208 5.10 4.72 -30.50
C ASN A 208 6.20 3.97 -29.71
N THR A 209 5.80 3.33 -28.63
CA THR A 209 6.70 2.60 -27.73
C THR A 209 6.06 1.29 -27.28
N VAL A 210 6.63 0.65 -26.27
CA VAL A 210 6.14 -0.60 -25.69
C VAL A 210 5.91 -0.42 -24.20
N LEU A 211 4.81 -1.01 -23.72
CA LEU A 211 4.48 -1.16 -22.32
C LEU A 211 4.60 -2.62 -21.90
N PHE A 212 5.09 -2.88 -20.70
CA PHE A 212 5.04 -4.20 -20.11
C PHE A 212 3.76 -4.38 -19.30
N LEU A 213 3.03 -5.48 -19.53
CA LEU A 213 1.86 -5.86 -18.75
C LEU A 213 2.12 -7.21 -18.05
N GLU A 214 1.90 -7.22 -16.74
CA GLU A 214 1.85 -8.41 -15.90
C GLU A 214 0.41 -8.64 -15.43
N ALA A 215 -0.11 -9.85 -15.64
CA ALA A 215 -1.43 -10.27 -15.18
C ALA A 215 -1.30 -11.37 -14.13
N ARG A 216 -1.90 -11.14 -12.95
CA ARG A 216 -1.94 -12.11 -11.85
C ARG A 216 -3.36 -12.44 -11.44
N PHE A 217 -3.70 -13.72 -11.37
CA PHE A 217 -4.98 -14.16 -10.84
C PHE A 217 -4.77 -14.76 -9.45
N ASN A 218 -5.48 -14.23 -8.44
CA ASN A 218 -5.30 -14.61 -7.04
C ASN A 218 -3.82 -14.64 -6.59
N GLN A 219 -3.06 -13.61 -7.00
CA GLN A 219 -1.62 -13.41 -6.76
C GLN A 219 -0.68 -14.32 -7.58
N GLU A 220 -1.20 -15.32 -8.29
CA GLU A 220 -0.43 -16.19 -9.17
C GLU A 220 -0.23 -15.54 -10.54
N LEU A 221 0.99 -15.61 -11.08
CA LEU A 221 1.31 -15.06 -12.39
C LEU A 221 0.63 -15.89 -13.49
N VAL A 222 -0.24 -15.26 -14.27
CA VAL A 222 -0.96 -15.89 -15.39
C VAL A 222 -0.31 -15.54 -16.73
N LYS A 223 0.04 -14.27 -16.93
CA LYS A 223 0.60 -13.80 -18.20
C LYS A 223 1.54 -12.62 -18.02
N GLN A 224 2.55 -12.57 -18.88
CA GLN A 224 3.38 -11.39 -19.11
C GLN A 224 3.47 -11.14 -20.61
N LEU A 225 3.41 -9.87 -20.99
CA LEU A 225 3.42 -9.47 -22.40
C LEU A 225 3.95 -8.04 -22.55
N GLU A 226 4.45 -7.78 -23.75
CA GLU A 226 4.79 -6.46 -24.23
C GLU A 226 3.66 -5.98 -25.14
N LEU A 227 3.11 -4.82 -24.84
CA LEU A 227 2.01 -4.21 -25.56
C LEU A 227 2.52 -3.03 -26.38
N PRO A 228 2.25 -2.98 -27.69
CA PRO A 228 2.54 -1.79 -28.47
C PRO A 228 1.65 -0.64 -28.00
N VAL A 229 2.25 0.53 -27.85
CA VAL A 229 1.57 1.80 -27.57
C VAL A 229 1.45 2.56 -28.89
N SER A 230 0.22 2.86 -29.30
CA SER A 230 -0.04 3.64 -30.52
C SER A 230 0.43 5.09 -30.40
N ALA A 231 0.42 5.82 -31.52
CA ALA A 231 0.88 7.22 -31.57
C ALA A 231 0.09 8.16 -30.63
N ASP A 232 -1.17 7.85 -30.34
CA ASP A 232 -2.04 8.58 -29.40
C ASP A 232 -1.84 8.17 -27.92
N GLY A 233 -0.88 7.27 -27.64
CA GLY A 233 -0.57 6.81 -26.29
C GLY A 233 -1.46 5.67 -25.79
N THR A 234 -2.23 5.01 -26.66
CA THR A 234 -3.13 3.92 -26.26
C THR A 234 -2.46 2.55 -26.39
N ALA A 235 -2.58 1.70 -25.37
CA ALA A 235 -2.20 0.29 -25.42
C ALA A 235 -3.40 -0.59 -25.05
N MET A 236 -3.88 -1.38 -26.01
CA MET A 236 -5.04 -2.25 -25.79
C MET A 236 -4.66 -3.47 -24.96
N ILE A 237 -5.48 -3.80 -23.97
CA ILE A 237 -5.31 -5.03 -23.17
C ILE A 237 -6.06 -6.17 -23.89
N PRO A 238 -5.38 -7.27 -24.25
CA PRO A 238 -6.02 -8.39 -24.92
C PRO A 238 -7.09 -9.06 -24.05
N ALA A 239 -8.29 -9.24 -24.62
CA ALA A 239 -9.46 -9.73 -23.89
C ALA A 239 -9.26 -11.14 -23.32
N GLU A 240 -8.43 -11.97 -23.97
CA GLU A 240 -8.13 -13.34 -23.54
C GLU A 240 -7.41 -13.40 -22.17
N ILE A 241 -6.71 -12.34 -21.77
CA ILE A 241 -6.05 -12.25 -20.46
C ILE A 241 -7.07 -11.89 -19.37
N CYS A 242 -8.19 -11.30 -19.76
CA CYS A 242 -9.22 -10.79 -18.86
C CYS A 242 -10.33 -11.82 -18.57
N GLN A 243 -10.20 -13.07 -19.00
CA GLN A 243 -11.21 -14.10 -18.84
C GLN A 243 -10.73 -15.18 -17.86
N PRO A 244 -10.90 -15.00 -16.53
CA PRO A 244 -10.45 -15.99 -15.57
C PRO A 244 -11.37 -17.23 -15.54
N PRO A 245 -10.82 -18.39 -15.15
CA PRO A 245 -11.58 -19.64 -15.13
C PRO A 245 -12.55 -19.77 -13.94
N ALA A 246 -12.42 -18.91 -12.93
CA ALA A 246 -13.18 -19.00 -11.68
C ALA A 246 -13.38 -17.61 -11.04
N ALA A 247 -14.21 -17.55 -10.00
CA ALA A 247 -14.31 -16.37 -9.15
C ALA A 247 -12.96 -16.08 -8.47
N GLY A 248 -12.64 -14.79 -8.32
CA GLY A 248 -11.35 -14.36 -7.82
C GLY A 248 -10.95 -13.00 -8.38
N ARG A 249 -9.71 -12.60 -8.09
CA ARG A 249 -9.18 -11.29 -8.47
C ARG A 249 -8.13 -11.41 -9.54
N LEU A 250 -8.33 -10.71 -10.65
CA LEU A 250 -7.30 -10.46 -11.66
C LEU A 250 -6.67 -9.07 -11.39
N GLU A 251 -5.38 -9.05 -11.13
CA GLU A 251 -4.55 -7.85 -11.04
C GLU A 251 -3.77 -7.68 -12.34
N LEU A 252 -3.96 -6.55 -12.99
CA LEU A 252 -3.20 -6.12 -14.16
C LEU A 252 -2.23 -5.02 -13.72
N THR A 253 -0.93 -5.24 -13.88
CA THR A 253 0.11 -4.24 -13.63
C THR A 253 0.78 -3.85 -14.94
N ALA A 254 0.58 -2.60 -15.34
CA ALA A 254 1.20 -1.97 -16.50
C ALA A 254 2.44 -1.19 -16.05
N SER A 255 3.56 -1.30 -16.78
CA SER A 255 4.80 -0.55 -16.47
C SER A 255 5.47 -0.03 -17.75
N ALA A 256 5.88 1.24 -17.72
CA ALA A 256 6.60 1.90 -18.80
C ALA A 256 7.27 3.19 -18.30
N GLY A 257 8.47 3.51 -18.81
CA GLY A 257 9.15 4.79 -18.52
C GLY A 257 9.36 5.08 -17.03
N GLY A 258 9.58 4.03 -16.23
CA GLY A 258 9.72 4.15 -14.77
C GLY A 258 8.41 4.06 -13.97
N LEU A 259 7.27 4.27 -14.64
CA LEU A 259 5.95 4.23 -14.03
C LEU A 259 5.43 2.81 -13.90
N SER A 260 4.54 2.62 -12.93
CA SER A 260 3.68 1.45 -12.83
C SER A 260 2.27 1.87 -12.46
N SER A 261 1.27 1.28 -13.11
CA SER A 261 -0.15 1.45 -12.78
C SER A 261 -0.77 0.08 -12.57
N LYS A 262 -1.81 0.00 -11.74
CA LYS A 262 -2.55 -1.24 -11.47
C LYS A 262 -4.04 -1.08 -11.76
N LEU A 263 -4.65 -2.16 -12.23
CA LEU A 263 -6.09 -2.32 -12.37
C LEU A 263 -6.49 -3.66 -11.76
N PHE A 264 -7.54 -3.66 -10.97
CA PHE A 264 -8.10 -4.86 -10.35
C PHE A 264 -9.49 -5.14 -10.92
N LEU A 265 -9.65 -6.34 -11.47
CA LEU A 265 -10.93 -6.89 -11.87
C LEU A 265 -11.30 -8.00 -10.87
N GLN A 266 -12.40 -7.83 -10.17
CA GLN A 266 -12.94 -8.83 -9.27
C GLN A 266 -14.06 -9.59 -9.96
N PHE A 267 -13.94 -10.91 -10.05
CA PHE A 267 -14.95 -11.78 -10.59
C PHE A 267 -15.67 -12.47 -9.44
N VAL A 268 -16.99 -12.32 -9.37
CA VAL A 268 -17.82 -12.89 -8.31
C VAL A 268 -18.94 -13.75 -8.89
N PRO A 269 -19.48 -14.73 -8.14
CA PRO A 269 -20.68 -15.45 -8.55
C PRO A 269 -21.82 -14.51 -8.93
N THR A 270 -22.57 -14.84 -9.99
CA THR A 270 -23.66 -14.00 -10.51
C THR A 270 -24.72 -13.66 -9.46
N GLN A 271 -24.98 -14.58 -8.52
CA GLN A 271 -25.90 -14.35 -7.42
C GLN A 271 -25.40 -13.26 -6.46
N GLU A 272 -24.12 -13.30 -6.07
CA GLU A 272 -23.48 -12.30 -5.20
C GLU A 272 -23.43 -10.93 -5.88
N PHE A 273 -23.08 -10.91 -7.18
CA PHE A 273 -23.13 -9.69 -7.98
C PHE A 273 -24.54 -9.08 -7.97
N SER A 274 -25.55 -9.90 -8.24
CA SER A 274 -26.94 -9.45 -8.34
C SER A 274 -27.46 -8.92 -7.00
N ALA A 275 -27.09 -9.54 -5.88
CA ALA A 275 -27.45 -9.07 -4.54
C ALA A 275 -26.83 -7.70 -4.24
N SER A 276 -25.54 -7.52 -4.50
CA SER A 276 -24.84 -6.25 -4.29
C SER A 276 -25.34 -5.15 -5.24
N ALA A 277 -25.61 -5.50 -6.50
CA ALA A 277 -26.21 -4.60 -7.47
C ALA A 277 -27.61 -4.14 -7.02
N ALA A 278 -28.45 -5.06 -6.56
CA ALA A 278 -29.79 -4.75 -6.07
C ALA A 278 -29.76 -3.82 -4.83
N LEU A 279 -28.82 -4.03 -3.92
CA LEU A 279 -28.59 -3.14 -2.78
C LEU A 279 -28.15 -1.74 -3.26
N SER A 280 -27.14 -1.66 -4.13
CA SER A 280 -26.61 -0.38 -4.61
C SER A 280 -27.64 0.47 -5.36
N ARG A 281 -28.58 -0.16 -6.08
CA ARG A 281 -29.70 0.54 -6.77
C ARG A 281 -30.67 1.23 -5.83
N GLN A 282 -30.68 0.85 -4.55
CA GLN A 282 -31.50 1.52 -3.54
C GLN A 282 -30.87 2.84 -3.07
N VAL A 283 -29.58 3.06 -3.35
CA VAL A 283 -28.88 4.31 -3.09
C VAL A 283 -29.10 5.25 -4.26
N VAL A 284 -29.77 6.37 -4.01
CA VAL A 284 -30.01 7.42 -5.01
C VAL A 284 -29.14 8.63 -4.66
N LEU A 285 -28.24 9.00 -5.57
CA LEU A 285 -27.40 10.20 -5.42
C LEU A 285 -28.03 11.35 -6.22
N PRO A 286 -28.73 12.32 -5.59
CA PRO A 286 -29.38 13.41 -6.31
C PRO A 286 -28.36 14.35 -6.96
N LYS A 287 -27.19 14.51 -6.34
CA LYS A 287 -26.05 15.30 -6.80
C LYS A 287 -24.77 14.47 -6.85
N ALA A 288 -23.72 15.03 -7.46
CA ALA A 288 -22.37 14.49 -7.29
C ALA A 288 -22.04 14.44 -5.80
N THR A 289 -21.55 13.29 -5.35
CA THR A 289 -21.28 12.97 -3.95
C THR A 289 -19.80 12.64 -3.81
N HIS A 290 -19.14 13.30 -2.86
CA HIS A 290 -17.75 13.02 -2.51
C HIS A 290 -17.66 12.40 -1.10
N ILE A 291 -16.91 11.30 -0.97
CA ILE A 291 -16.73 10.58 0.30
C ILE A 291 -15.28 10.65 0.74
N LEU A 292 -15.02 11.09 1.97
CA LEU A 292 -13.72 10.99 2.60
C LEU A 292 -13.69 9.81 3.58
N TYR A 293 -12.65 8.98 3.49
CA TYR A 293 -12.40 7.88 4.43
C TYR A 293 -11.19 8.20 5.29
N LEU A 294 -11.39 8.27 6.61
CA LEU A 294 -10.32 8.29 7.61
C LEU A 294 -10.25 6.90 8.26
N GLY A 295 -9.07 6.30 8.32
CA GLY A 295 -8.94 4.96 8.89
C GLY A 295 -7.51 4.47 9.07
N ASP A 296 -7.39 3.20 9.44
CA ASP A 296 -6.12 2.54 9.68
C ASP A 296 -5.70 1.60 8.54
N SER A 297 -4.95 0.53 8.84
CA SER A 297 -4.54 -0.46 7.83
C SER A 297 -5.71 -1.16 7.14
N LEU A 298 -6.90 -1.24 7.76
CA LEU A 298 -8.08 -1.83 7.13
C LEU A 298 -8.62 -0.94 6.00
N SER A 299 -8.29 0.36 6.03
CA SER A 299 -8.65 1.32 4.98
C SER A 299 -7.47 1.62 4.04
N ASP A 300 -6.23 1.50 4.49
CA ASP A 300 -5.03 1.80 3.71
C ASP A 300 -4.54 0.63 2.84
N TYR A 301 -4.60 -0.60 3.36
CA TYR A 301 -4.11 -1.75 2.60
C TYR A 301 -5.09 -2.08 1.47
N ASP A 302 -4.58 -2.78 0.45
CA ASP A 302 -5.39 -3.24 -0.69
C ASP A 302 -6.03 -2.11 -1.52
N ARG A 303 -5.49 -0.88 -1.45
CA ARG A 303 -5.91 0.24 -2.31
C ARG A 303 -5.96 -0.18 -3.78
N GLY A 304 -7.04 0.21 -4.45
CA GLY A 304 -7.40 -0.21 -5.80
C GLY A 304 -8.43 -1.34 -5.82
N PHE A 305 -8.71 -2.01 -4.70
CA PHE A 305 -9.80 -2.98 -4.58
C PHE A 305 -10.37 -3.12 -3.16
N ASN A 306 -10.00 -2.25 -2.21
CA ASN A 306 -10.48 -2.32 -0.83
C ASN A 306 -11.90 -1.78 -0.67
N TYR A 307 -12.44 -1.76 0.56
CA TYR A 307 -13.85 -1.41 0.76
C TYR A 307 -14.23 0.00 0.23
N PRO A 308 -13.41 1.08 0.33
CA PRO A 308 -13.67 2.33 -0.37
C PRO A 308 -13.81 2.18 -1.89
N ASP A 309 -12.90 1.45 -2.54
CA ASP A 309 -12.95 1.20 -3.99
C ASP A 309 -14.24 0.45 -4.38
N LYS A 310 -14.65 -0.53 -3.55
CA LYS A 310 -15.89 -1.30 -3.77
C LYS A 310 -17.15 -0.46 -3.59
N VAL A 311 -17.21 0.37 -2.56
CA VAL A 311 -18.32 1.32 -2.38
C VAL A 311 -18.40 2.25 -3.58
N ASN A 312 -17.29 2.83 -4.02
CA ASN A 312 -17.24 3.71 -5.16
C ASN A 312 -17.67 3.03 -6.47
N PHE A 313 -17.24 1.78 -6.69
CA PHE A 313 -17.69 0.97 -7.82
C PHE A 313 -19.21 0.81 -7.81
N TRP A 314 -19.78 0.35 -6.70
CA TRP A 314 -21.22 0.07 -6.62
C TRP A 314 -22.08 1.34 -6.72
N LEU A 315 -21.63 2.45 -6.12
CA LEU A 315 -22.31 3.73 -6.26
C LEU A 315 -22.30 4.21 -7.71
N ASN A 316 -21.17 4.14 -8.42
CA ASN A 316 -21.11 4.54 -9.84
C ASN A 316 -21.81 3.56 -10.78
N ASN A 317 -21.88 2.27 -10.43
CA ASN A 317 -22.66 1.29 -11.20
C ASN A 317 -24.16 1.64 -11.20
N SER A 318 -24.69 2.15 -10.09
CA SER A 318 -26.10 2.54 -9.96
C SER A 318 -26.37 4.04 -10.20
N ASN A 319 -25.35 4.88 -10.06
CA ASN A 319 -25.40 6.34 -10.23
C ASN A 319 -24.18 6.82 -11.05
N PRO A 320 -24.13 6.53 -12.37
CA PRO A 320 -22.94 6.76 -13.19
C PRO A 320 -22.38 8.18 -13.09
N GLY A 321 -21.10 8.31 -12.73
CA GLY A 321 -20.36 9.57 -12.65
C GLY A 321 -20.72 10.47 -11.46
N LYS A 322 -21.56 9.99 -10.53
CA LYS A 322 -22.01 10.77 -9.37
C LYS A 322 -21.26 10.48 -8.08
N ALA A 323 -20.40 9.46 -8.03
CA ALA A 323 -19.65 9.15 -6.81
C ALA A 323 -18.15 9.31 -7.06
N SER A 324 -17.49 9.94 -6.10
CA SER A 324 -16.03 10.05 -5.99
C SER A 324 -15.62 9.92 -4.55
N PHE A 325 -14.34 9.64 -4.29
CA PHE A 325 -13.86 9.51 -2.92
C PHE A 325 -12.38 9.89 -2.78
N HIS A 326 -12.01 10.20 -1.55
CA HIS A 326 -10.62 10.30 -1.08
C HIS A 326 -10.42 9.28 0.04
N ASN A 327 -9.45 8.38 -0.12
CA ASN A 327 -9.06 7.45 0.94
C ASN A 327 -7.80 7.95 1.66
N ALA A 328 -7.98 8.52 2.85
CA ALA A 328 -6.92 9.04 3.72
C ALA A 328 -6.58 8.07 4.86
N GLY A 329 -6.91 6.77 4.72
CA GLY A 329 -6.48 5.75 5.68
C GLY A 329 -4.96 5.56 5.69
N VAL A 330 -4.36 5.38 6.86
CA VAL A 330 -2.91 5.13 7.00
C VAL A 330 -2.65 3.91 7.88
N GLY A 331 -1.85 2.97 7.36
CA GLY A 331 -1.48 1.76 8.08
C GLY A 331 -0.91 2.02 9.47
N GLY A 332 -1.50 1.39 10.48
CA GLY A 332 -1.09 1.53 11.88
C GLY A 332 -1.66 2.75 12.61
N ASP A 333 -2.58 3.49 12.00
CA ASP A 333 -3.29 4.56 12.68
C ASP A 333 -4.22 4.07 13.78
N TYR A 334 -4.35 4.93 14.78
CA TYR A 334 -5.31 4.91 15.88
C TYR A 334 -5.68 6.38 16.14
N ILE A 335 -6.69 6.66 16.96
CA ILE A 335 -7.28 8.00 17.05
C ILE A 335 -6.26 9.12 17.35
N THR A 336 -5.24 8.84 18.16
CA THR A 336 -4.16 9.81 18.46
C THR A 336 -3.39 10.23 17.20
N ARG A 337 -3.12 9.30 16.28
CA ARG A 337 -2.39 9.59 15.04
C ARG A 337 -3.25 10.34 14.02
N VAL A 338 -4.54 10.02 13.95
CA VAL A 338 -5.50 10.77 13.14
C VAL A 338 -5.60 12.21 13.64
N TYR A 339 -5.77 12.39 14.95
CA TYR A 339 -5.78 13.72 15.58
C TYR A 339 -4.48 14.49 15.33
N ALA A 340 -3.33 13.83 15.48
CA ALA A 340 -2.03 14.43 15.19
C ALA A 340 -1.92 14.90 13.74
N ARG A 341 -2.37 14.12 12.74
CA ARG A 341 -2.34 14.55 11.33
C ARG A 341 -3.22 15.76 11.07
N LEU A 342 -4.43 15.78 11.63
CA LEU A 342 -5.34 16.92 11.49
C LEU A 342 -4.79 18.22 12.12
N THR A 343 -3.87 18.11 13.07
CA THR A 343 -3.28 19.24 13.81
C THR A 343 -1.83 19.54 13.42
N GLY A 344 -1.27 18.84 12.42
CA GLY A 344 0.11 19.04 11.98
C GLY A 344 1.19 18.43 12.89
N GLY A 345 0.82 17.49 13.76
CA GLY A 345 1.76 16.73 14.58
C GLY A 345 2.64 15.75 13.79
N LYS A 346 3.79 15.36 14.36
CA LYS A 346 4.73 14.42 13.73
C LYS A 346 4.10 13.02 13.61
N THR A 347 3.88 12.58 12.37
CA THR A 347 3.30 11.25 12.07
C THR A 347 3.97 10.58 10.89
N HIS A 348 3.84 9.25 10.78
CA HIS A 348 4.21 8.51 9.57
C HIS A 348 3.25 8.85 8.42
N ARG A 349 3.80 9.09 7.23
CA ARG A 349 3.06 9.44 6.01
C ARG A 349 2.12 10.64 6.20
N PRO A 350 2.62 11.82 6.62
CA PRO A 350 1.78 13.01 6.81
C PRO A 350 1.15 13.52 5.51
N GLU A 351 1.77 13.25 4.36
CA GLU A 351 1.28 13.62 3.02
C GLU A 351 -0.10 13.03 2.70
N MET A 352 -0.50 11.95 3.36
CA MET A 352 -1.83 11.36 3.20
C MET A 352 -2.97 12.27 3.67
N TYR A 353 -2.66 13.29 4.47
CA TYR A 353 -3.62 14.31 4.93
C TYR A 353 -3.45 15.65 4.20
N ALA A 354 -2.54 15.72 3.22
CA ALA A 354 -2.41 16.89 2.37
C ALA A 354 -3.71 17.08 1.59
N GLU A 355 -4.28 18.29 1.64
CA GLU A 355 -5.43 18.68 0.83
C GLU A 355 -6.69 17.81 0.99
N ILE A 356 -6.86 17.09 2.12
CA ILE A 356 -8.04 16.22 2.34
C ILE A 356 -9.38 16.98 2.35
N PHE A 357 -9.33 18.31 2.50
CA PHE A 357 -10.49 19.19 2.42
C PHE A 357 -10.56 20.00 1.11
N ALA A 358 -9.69 19.74 0.13
CA ALA A 358 -9.71 20.44 -1.15
C ALA A 358 -10.98 20.12 -1.96
N ALA A 359 -11.49 18.90 -1.85
CA ALA A 359 -12.82 18.54 -2.32
C ALA A 359 -13.79 18.53 -1.14
N ALA A 360 -14.90 19.27 -1.26
CA ALA A 360 -15.94 19.27 -0.23
C ALA A 360 -16.60 17.89 -0.16
N ALA A 361 -16.41 17.19 0.97
CA ALA A 361 -17.03 15.90 1.22
C ALA A 361 -18.51 16.06 1.63
N ASP A 362 -19.34 15.13 1.21
CA ASP A 362 -20.71 14.97 1.71
C ASP A 362 -20.77 14.01 2.90
N TYR A 363 -19.84 13.05 2.91
CA TYR A 363 -19.68 12.06 3.98
C TYR A 363 -18.22 11.94 4.40
N ILE A 364 -17.97 11.86 5.70
CA ILE A 364 -16.67 11.47 6.26
C ILE A 364 -16.90 10.21 7.08
N PHE A 365 -16.38 9.08 6.61
CA PHE A 365 -16.39 7.82 7.35
C PHE A 365 -15.11 7.71 8.17
N ILE A 366 -15.25 7.40 9.46
CA ILE A 366 -14.12 7.14 10.36
C ILE A 366 -14.16 5.67 10.76
N PHE A 367 -13.20 4.88 10.27
CA PHE A 367 -13.07 3.46 10.56
C PHE A 367 -11.73 3.14 11.21
N LEU A 368 -11.74 3.07 12.55
CA LEU A 368 -10.59 2.81 13.42
C LEU A 368 -10.95 1.76 14.47
N GLY A 369 -10.04 1.51 15.40
CA GLY A 369 -10.29 0.70 16.59
C GLY A 369 -9.41 -0.55 16.70
N GLN A 370 -8.85 -1.07 15.60
CA GLN A 370 -7.96 -2.23 15.69
C GLN A 370 -6.65 -1.89 16.40
N ASN A 371 -6.04 -0.77 16.03
CA ASN A 371 -4.83 -0.31 16.70
C ASN A 371 -5.10 0.33 18.06
N ASP A 372 -6.26 0.97 18.25
CA ASP A 372 -6.66 1.58 19.51
C ASP A 372 -6.81 0.53 20.62
N THR A 373 -7.43 -0.61 20.28
CA THR A 373 -7.82 -1.65 21.24
C THR A 373 -6.75 -2.72 21.47
N LYS A 374 -5.67 -2.74 20.67
CA LYS A 374 -4.58 -3.71 20.88
C LYS A 374 -3.93 -3.48 22.23
N ALA A 375 -3.54 -4.56 22.90
CA ALA A 375 -2.89 -4.49 24.20
C ALA A 375 -1.50 -5.11 24.15
N SER A 376 -0.56 -4.60 24.93
CA SER A 376 0.84 -5.05 24.91
C SER A 376 1.11 -6.13 25.97
N SER A 377 1.99 -7.08 25.65
CA SER A 377 2.50 -8.07 26.60
C SER A 377 3.25 -7.42 27.76
N ALA A 378 3.85 -6.24 27.54
CA ALA A 378 4.51 -5.46 28.60
C ALA A 378 3.52 -5.00 29.70
N ARG A 379 2.21 -5.02 29.41
CA ARG A 379 1.14 -4.68 30.36
C ARG A 379 0.17 -5.86 30.54
N ASN A 380 0.63 -7.10 30.33
CA ASN A 380 -0.18 -8.32 30.45
C ASN A 380 -1.49 -8.28 29.62
N PHE A 381 -1.53 -7.51 28.54
CA PHE A 381 -2.70 -7.34 27.67
C PHE A 381 -3.94 -6.73 28.34
N THR A 382 -3.82 -6.18 29.55
CA THR A 382 -4.99 -5.70 30.32
C THR A 382 -5.42 -4.28 29.95
N ILE A 383 -4.53 -3.48 29.36
CA ILE A 383 -4.79 -2.08 29.01
C ILE A 383 -4.66 -1.93 27.49
N PRO A 384 -5.69 -1.42 26.79
CA PRO A 384 -5.60 -1.11 25.37
C PRO A 384 -4.60 0.02 25.10
N LEU A 385 -4.13 0.14 23.87
CA LEU A 385 -3.19 1.20 23.49
C LEU A 385 -3.78 2.59 23.78
N VAL A 386 -5.07 2.76 23.50
CA VAL A 386 -5.85 3.97 23.81
C VAL A 386 -6.91 3.60 24.83
N THR A 387 -6.88 4.23 26.00
CA THR A 387 -7.91 4.00 27.03
C THR A 387 -9.25 4.61 26.60
N PRO A 388 -10.39 4.12 27.09
CA PRO A 388 -11.71 4.69 26.77
C PRO A 388 -11.80 6.21 27.02
N GLU A 389 -11.19 6.71 28.09
CA GLU A 389 -11.19 8.14 28.43
C GLU A 389 -10.39 8.95 27.39
N THR A 390 -9.22 8.43 27.00
CA THR A 390 -8.37 9.05 25.99
C THR A 390 -9.03 9.01 24.61
N GLN A 391 -9.68 7.89 24.29
CA GLN A 391 -10.47 7.71 23.07
C GLN A 391 -11.58 8.76 23.01
N GLU A 392 -12.40 8.87 24.06
CA GLU A 392 -13.53 9.80 24.09
C GLU A 392 -13.05 11.24 23.85
N GLN A 393 -12.02 11.68 24.58
CA GLN A 393 -11.47 13.02 24.43
C GLN A 393 -10.95 13.29 23.01
N LEU A 394 -10.15 12.37 22.46
CA LEU A 394 -9.54 12.57 21.15
C LEU A 394 -10.57 12.51 20.02
N TYR A 395 -11.59 11.66 20.13
CA TYR A 395 -12.70 11.66 19.18
C TYR A 395 -13.46 12.99 19.23
N ARG A 396 -13.80 13.52 20.40
CA ARG A 396 -14.45 14.84 20.51
C ARG A 396 -13.63 15.93 19.83
N ASN A 397 -12.32 15.97 20.09
CA ASN A 397 -11.43 16.94 19.47
C ASN A 397 -11.36 16.78 17.95
N THR A 398 -11.24 15.53 17.48
CA THR A 398 -11.20 15.19 16.05
C THR A 398 -12.50 15.61 15.35
N ILE A 399 -13.65 15.27 15.93
CA ILE A 399 -14.98 15.62 15.41
C ILE A 399 -15.17 17.14 15.35
N ALA A 400 -14.73 17.87 16.38
CA ALA A 400 -14.78 19.33 16.40
C ALA A 400 -13.99 19.94 15.23
N ILE A 401 -12.76 19.46 14.99
CA ILE A 401 -11.94 19.92 13.85
C ILE A 401 -12.64 19.61 12.53
N LEU A 402 -13.16 18.39 12.36
CA LEU A 402 -13.81 17.98 11.11
C LEU A 402 -15.05 18.84 10.82
N ARG A 403 -15.83 19.21 11.84
CA ARG A 403 -17.00 20.11 11.71
C ARG A 403 -16.61 21.54 11.37
N GLU A 404 -15.49 22.02 11.89
CA GLU A 404 -14.98 23.36 11.55
C GLU A 404 -14.54 23.42 10.08
N LYS A 405 -13.95 22.32 9.57
CA LYS A 405 -13.37 22.27 8.22
C LYS A 405 -14.33 21.76 7.14
N SER A 406 -15.43 21.11 7.51
CA SER A 406 -16.33 20.46 6.55
C SER A 406 -17.78 20.41 7.04
N PRO A 407 -18.76 20.68 6.15
CA PRO A 407 -20.18 20.48 6.45
C PRO A 407 -20.62 19.00 6.30
N ALA A 408 -19.71 18.10 5.95
CA ALA A 408 -20.01 16.69 5.68
C ALA A 408 -20.72 16.00 6.86
N ARG A 409 -21.58 15.02 6.54
CA ARG A 409 -22.09 14.13 7.57
C ARG A 409 -20.99 13.20 8.05
N LEU A 410 -20.72 13.24 9.35
CA LEU A 410 -19.75 12.37 9.98
C LEU A 410 -20.39 11.03 10.35
N VAL A 411 -19.71 9.94 9.98
CA VAL A 411 -20.17 8.57 10.21
C VAL A 411 -19.08 7.77 10.91
N LEU A 412 -19.36 7.30 12.11
CA LEU A 412 -18.48 6.42 12.88
C LEU A 412 -18.76 4.97 12.50
N ILE A 413 -17.73 4.21 12.15
CA ILE A 413 -17.84 2.76 11.93
C ILE A 413 -17.26 2.06 13.15
N SER A 414 -17.99 1.10 13.71
CA SER A 414 -17.50 0.26 14.81
C SER A 414 -16.19 -0.44 14.43
N ALA A 415 -15.36 -0.77 15.41
CA ALA A 415 -14.21 -1.63 15.17
C ALA A 415 -14.64 -3.02 14.66
N ALA A 416 -13.89 -3.60 13.73
CA ALA A 416 -14.14 -4.95 13.25
C ALA A 416 -14.00 -6.01 14.38
N SER A 417 -14.82 -7.07 14.31
CA SER A 417 -14.66 -8.24 15.18
C SER A 417 -13.58 -9.15 14.56
N THR A 418 -12.31 -8.98 14.92
CA THR A 418 -11.19 -9.77 14.35
C THR A 418 -11.17 -11.22 14.83
N MET A 419 -10.31 -12.05 14.24
CA MET A 419 -10.13 -13.45 14.62
C MET A 419 -9.31 -13.56 15.92
N ALA A 420 -9.97 -13.38 17.06
CA ALA A 420 -9.37 -13.31 18.40
C ALA A 420 -8.45 -14.51 18.70
N ASP A 421 -8.86 -15.73 18.34
CA ASP A 421 -8.06 -16.93 18.59
C ASP A 421 -6.77 -16.97 17.78
N LEU A 422 -6.83 -16.60 16.49
CA LEU A 422 -5.65 -16.51 15.64
C LEU A 422 -4.71 -15.39 16.11
N CYS A 423 -5.27 -14.23 16.49
CA CYS A 423 -4.51 -13.12 17.06
C CYS A 423 -3.77 -13.54 18.34
N ARG A 424 -4.45 -14.28 19.23
CA ARG A 424 -3.88 -14.82 20.47
C ARG A 424 -2.74 -15.79 20.16
N GLN A 425 -2.97 -16.79 19.31
CA GLN A 425 -1.95 -17.78 18.92
C GLN A 425 -0.69 -17.11 18.34
N ASN A 426 -0.86 -16.13 17.46
CA ASN A 426 0.26 -15.38 16.86
C ASN A 426 1.01 -14.55 17.90
N THR A 427 0.29 -13.98 18.87
CA THR A 427 0.88 -13.23 19.97
C THR A 427 1.67 -14.13 20.91
N GLU A 428 1.12 -15.27 21.32
CA GLU A 428 1.76 -16.24 22.20
C GLU A 428 3.07 -16.77 21.61
N LYS A 429 3.09 -17.08 20.30
CA LYS A 429 4.33 -17.45 19.59
C LYS A 429 5.40 -16.37 19.68
N ARG A 430 5.03 -15.09 19.57
CA ARG A 430 5.97 -13.96 19.68
C ARG A 430 6.48 -13.79 21.11
N VAL A 431 5.61 -13.90 22.11
CA VAL A 431 5.99 -13.84 23.52
C VAL A 431 6.93 -15.00 23.87
N ALA A 432 6.65 -16.21 23.41
CA ALA A 432 7.51 -17.38 23.59
C ALA A 432 8.91 -17.20 22.95
N SER A 433 9.03 -16.36 21.91
CA SER A 433 10.31 -15.98 21.31
C SER A 433 11.05 -14.85 22.05
N GLY A 434 10.59 -14.46 23.25
CA GLY A 434 11.20 -13.41 24.07
C GLY A 434 10.94 -11.99 23.58
N LYS A 435 9.97 -11.78 22.66
CA LYS A 435 9.67 -10.48 22.07
C LYS A 435 8.44 -9.85 22.71
N VAL A 436 8.48 -8.53 22.92
CA VAL A 436 7.27 -7.76 23.22
C VAL A 436 6.29 -7.90 22.07
N ALA A 437 5.05 -8.25 22.39
CA ALA A 437 4.00 -8.49 21.40
C ALA A 437 2.75 -7.67 21.72
N ASN A 438 1.99 -7.33 20.67
CA ASN A 438 0.68 -6.72 20.81
C ASN A 438 -0.39 -7.74 20.42
N MET A 439 -1.40 -7.89 21.27
CA MET A 439 -2.56 -8.73 21.03
C MET A 439 -3.71 -7.87 20.51
N PHE A 440 -4.29 -8.29 19.40
CA PHE A 440 -5.50 -7.73 18.81
C PHE A 440 -6.71 -8.61 19.14
N GLY A 441 -7.92 -8.08 18.95
CA GLY A 441 -9.14 -8.90 19.01
C GLY A 441 -9.63 -9.23 20.42
N ILE A 442 -9.18 -8.52 21.46
CA ILE A 442 -9.67 -8.72 22.83
C ILE A 442 -11.10 -8.16 22.91
N PRO A 443 -12.15 -9.00 23.09
CA PRO A 443 -13.54 -8.55 22.98
C PRO A 443 -13.88 -7.42 23.94
N GLN A 444 -13.42 -7.52 25.19
CA GLN A 444 -13.65 -6.50 26.21
C GLN A 444 -13.16 -5.10 25.78
N HIS A 445 -11.98 -5.01 25.16
CA HIS A 445 -11.43 -3.72 24.70
C HIS A 445 -12.18 -3.18 23.49
N ILE A 446 -12.57 -4.06 22.56
CA ILE A 446 -13.34 -3.68 21.37
C ILE A 446 -14.76 -3.23 21.73
N GLU A 447 -15.42 -3.93 22.65
CA GLU A 447 -16.77 -3.60 23.09
C GLU A 447 -16.78 -2.28 23.88
N ALA A 448 -15.80 -2.06 24.76
CA ALA A 448 -15.63 -0.77 25.43
C ALA A 448 -15.40 0.37 24.42
N TYR A 449 -14.54 0.14 23.41
CA TYR A 449 -14.29 1.11 22.35
C TYR A 449 -15.57 1.44 21.55
N ASN A 450 -16.34 0.42 21.15
CA ASN A 450 -17.57 0.61 20.38
C ASN A 450 -18.65 1.31 21.21
N ALA A 451 -18.74 1.05 22.52
CA ALA A 451 -19.67 1.74 23.41
C ALA A 451 -19.39 3.26 23.46
N ILE A 452 -18.11 3.67 23.48
CA ILE A 452 -17.74 5.09 23.40
C ILE A 452 -18.13 5.69 22.04
N LEU A 453 -17.94 4.98 20.93
CA LEU A 453 -18.37 5.49 19.61
C LEU A 453 -19.88 5.68 19.53
N GLN A 454 -20.66 4.75 20.07
CA GLN A 454 -22.13 4.87 20.11
C GLN A 454 -22.59 6.04 20.99
N LYS A 455 -21.99 6.19 22.18
CA LYS A 455 -22.22 7.34 23.06
C LYS A 455 -21.96 8.65 22.32
N LEU A 456 -20.80 8.78 21.67
CA LEU A 456 -20.45 9.98 20.93
C LEU A 456 -21.36 10.24 19.72
N ALA A 457 -21.77 9.19 19.00
CA ALA A 457 -22.70 9.33 17.89
C ALA A 457 -24.05 9.91 18.36
N GLN A 458 -24.56 9.45 19.50
CA GLN A 458 -25.79 9.99 20.10
C GLN A 458 -25.62 11.43 20.59
N GLU A 459 -24.61 11.68 21.42
CA GLU A 459 -24.42 13.00 22.05
C GLU A 459 -24.08 14.11 21.05
N LEU A 460 -23.36 13.76 19.99
CA LEU A 460 -22.88 14.74 19.02
C LEU A 460 -23.75 14.78 17.75
N ASP A 461 -24.82 13.99 17.62
CA ASP A 461 -25.57 13.81 16.37
C ASP A 461 -24.66 13.43 15.19
N LEU A 462 -24.07 12.25 15.30
CA LEU A 462 -23.31 11.59 14.24
C LEU A 462 -24.03 10.30 13.88
N ASP A 463 -23.68 9.74 12.73
CA ASP A 463 -24.15 8.42 12.38
C ASP A 463 -23.21 7.35 12.86
N TYR A 464 -23.76 6.15 13.07
CA TYR A 464 -23.01 4.99 13.50
C TYR A 464 -23.37 3.78 12.65
N ILE A 465 -22.34 3.08 12.15
CA ILE A 465 -22.48 1.81 11.45
C ILE A 465 -21.87 0.73 12.32
N ASP A 466 -22.69 -0.22 12.75
CA ASP A 466 -22.24 -1.44 13.42
C ASP A 466 -21.83 -2.49 12.40
N ILE A 467 -20.53 -2.76 12.30
CA ILE A 467 -19.98 -3.92 11.60
C ILE A 467 -19.48 -4.99 12.59
N TYR A 468 -19.27 -4.66 13.86
CA TYR A 468 -18.75 -5.57 14.87
C TYR A 468 -19.69 -6.74 15.09
N THR A 469 -20.96 -6.46 15.40
CA THR A 469 -21.97 -7.48 15.69
C THR A 469 -22.20 -8.42 14.50
N PRO A 470 -22.42 -7.94 13.26
CA PRO A 470 -22.63 -8.84 12.14
C PRO A 470 -21.36 -9.60 11.74
N MET A 471 -20.15 -9.04 11.90
CA MET A 471 -18.90 -9.80 11.71
C MET A 471 -18.74 -10.90 12.75
N GLN A 472 -19.05 -10.62 14.02
CA GLN A 472 -18.96 -11.60 15.12
C GLN A 472 -19.88 -12.80 14.86
N LYS A 473 -21.06 -12.55 14.28
CA LYS A 473 -22.09 -13.56 13.99
C LYS A 473 -21.96 -14.19 12.59
N HIS A 474 -20.95 -13.78 11.80
CA HIS A 474 -20.80 -14.30 10.44
C HIS A 474 -20.50 -15.81 10.50
N PRO A 475 -21.26 -16.65 9.77
CA PRO A 475 -21.14 -18.11 9.87
C PRO A 475 -19.75 -18.60 9.46
N ASP A 476 -19.12 -17.89 8.52
CA ASP A 476 -17.73 -18.09 8.13
C ASP A 476 -16.94 -16.81 8.41
N LYS A 477 -16.80 -16.46 9.70
CA LYS A 477 -16.04 -15.26 10.10
C LYS A 477 -14.58 -15.30 9.61
N GLY A 478 -13.99 -16.50 9.54
CA GLY A 478 -12.61 -16.70 9.11
C GLY A 478 -12.32 -16.18 7.71
N SER A 479 -13.25 -16.36 6.76
CA SER A 479 -13.05 -15.87 5.40
C SER A 479 -13.05 -14.35 5.27
N LEU A 480 -13.51 -13.59 6.27
CA LEU A 480 -13.49 -12.12 6.25
C LEU A 480 -12.10 -11.52 6.52
N PHE A 481 -11.15 -12.33 6.99
CA PHE A 481 -9.82 -11.86 7.40
C PHE A 481 -8.70 -12.61 6.68
N SER A 482 -7.53 -11.97 6.62
CA SER A 482 -6.30 -12.62 6.19
C SER A 482 -6.00 -13.81 7.10
N PRO A 483 -5.76 -15.02 6.55
CA PRO A 483 -5.41 -16.19 7.35
C PRO A 483 -4.02 -16.06 8.00
N ALA A 484 -3.22 -15.08 7.58
CA ALA A 484 -1.88 -14.86 8.12
C ALA A 484 -1.91 -14.20 9.50
N ASP A 485 -2.85 -13.29 9.74
CA ASP A 485 -2.87 -12.47 10.98
C ASP A 485 -4.21 -12.41 11.69
N GLY A 486 -5.33 -12.65 11.00
CA GLY A 486 -6.66 -12.57 11.58
C GLY A 486 -7.15 -11.15 11.89
N VAL A 487 -6.43 -10.11 11.44
CA VAL A 487 -6.71 -8.69 11.68
C VAL A 487 -7.09 -7.97 10.39
N HIS A 488 -6.29 -8.11 9.34
CA HIS A 488 -6.53 -7.41 8.08
C HIS A 488 -7.64 -8.08 7.29
N LEU A 489 -8.46 -7.29 6.59
CA LEU A 489 -9.57 -7.80 5.81
C LEU A 489 -9.06 -8.63 4.62
N SER A 490 -9.77 -9.71 4.33
CA SER A 490 -9.65 -10.39 3.05
C SER A 490 -10.45 -9.64 1.98
N GLU A 491 -10.45 -10.16 0.74
CA GLU A 491 -11.37 -9.73 -0.31
C GLU A 491 -12.85 -9.75 0.14
N ALA A 492 -13.27 -10.84 0.80
CA ALA A 492 -14.63 -10.99 1.34
C ALA A 492 -14.89 -10.02 2.51
N GLY A 493 -13.87 -9.75 3.34
CA GLY A 493 -13.96 -8.75 4.40
C GLY A 493 -14.18 -7.33 3.86
N HIS A 494 -13.46 -6.95 2.81
CA HIS A 494 -13.68 -5.66 2.13
C HIS A 494 -15.08 -5.57 1.52
N ALA A 495 -15.55 -6.65 0.87
CA ALA A 495 -16.91 -6.70 0.33
C ALA A 495 -17.98 -6.56 1.43
N PHE A 496 -17.78 -7.23 2.57
CA PHE A 496 -18.67 -7.15 3.73
C PHE A 496 -18.79 -5.72 4.29
N VAL A 497 -17.66 -5.02 4.47
CA VAL A 497 -17.67 -3.63 4.95
C VAL A 497 -18.35 -2.72 3.92
N ALA A 498 -18.05 -2.89 2.64
CA ALA A 498 -18.69 -2.12 1.58
C ALA A 498 -20.22 -2.32 1.56
N GLU A 499 -20.70 -3.54 1.77
CA GLU A 499 -22.13 -3.84 1.86
C GLU A 499 -22.81 -3.09 3.03
N HIS A 500 -22.17 -3.02 4.20
CA HIS A 500 -22.73 -2.30 5.36
C HIS A 500 -22.78 -0.80 5.13
N ILE A 501 -21.79 -0.23 4.45
CA ILE A 501 -21.82 1.18 4.03
C ILE A 501 -22.94 1.42 3.01
N LEU A 502 -23.11 0.53 2.03
CA LEU A 502 -24.20 0.64 1.05
C LEU A 502 -25.59 0.50 1.69
N LYS A 503 -25.77 -0.38 2.68
CA LYS A 503 -27.01 -0.49 3.49
C LYS A 503 -27.31 0.79 4.25
N TYR A 504 -26.29 1.39 4.85
CA TYR A 504 -26.43 2.67 5.53
C TYR A 504 -26.86 3.78 4.54
N LEU A 505 -26.18 3.89 3.40
CA LEU A 505 -26.49 4.89 2.38
C LEU A 505 -27.87 4.68 1.75
N SER A 506 -28.32 3.43 1.57
CA SER A 506 -29.65 3.14 1.00
C SER A 506 -30.79 3.50 1.94
N GLY A 507 -30.55 3.45 3.26
CA GLY A 507 -31.50 3.90 4.29
C GLY A 507 -31.74 5.42 4.30
N ARG A 508 -30.94 6.22 3.56
CA ARG A 508 -30.98 7.69 3.56
C ARG A 508 -31.82 8.34 2.48
N LYS A 509 -32.75 7.61 1.85
CA LYS A 509 -33.55 8.12 0.73
C LYS A 509 -34.11 9.52 0.99
N GLY A 510 -33.67 10.49 0.20
CA GLY A 510 -34.41 11.73 -0.04
C GLY A 510 -34.57 12.67 1.15
N THR A 511 -33.60 12.76 2.07
CA THR A 511 -33.51 13.96 2.91
C THR A 511 -32.82 15.05 2.09
N PRO A 512 -33.56 16.06 1.56
CA PRO A 512 -32.88 17.28 1.16
C PRO A 512 -32.19 17.83 2.40
N GLN A 513 -30.88 18.07 2.30
CA GLN A 513 -30.20 18.97 3.21
C GLN A 513 -30.50 20.41 2.79
#